data_AF-A0A197SM76-F1
#
_entry.id   AF-A0A197SM76-F1
#
_cell.length_a   1.000
_cell.length_b   1.000
_cell.length_c   1.000
_cell.angle_alpha   90.00
_cell.angle_beta   90.00
_cell.angle_gamma   90.00
#
_symmetry.space_group_name_H-M   'P 1'
#
loop_
_entity.id
_entity.type
_entity.pdbx_description
1 polymer ?
#
loop_
_entity_poly.entity_id
_entity_poly.type
_entity_poly.pdbx_seq_one_letter_code
_entity_poly.pdbx_strand_id
1 'polypeptide(L)'
;MALLGSNGSWSHAAARFALSGTDSDIHAWIDMDRQLAQRQDDRESSLYLAKAGGPDVALAASRALAGSAPDAAAEFLSNGVVEAAAMDNRVAIARVLGSSPGRAVTKAANDALNAGTARALHEFLNDRYGTAQQEDDAVATATLLNTARP
;
A
#
# COMPACT_ATOMS: atom_id res chain seq x y z
N MET A 1 19.51 -15.66 -9.27
CA MET A 1 19.64 -14.92 -7.99
C MET A 1 18.52 -13.87 -7.86
N ALA A 2 17.25 -14.29 -7.79
CA ALA A 2 16.09 -13.39 -7.60
C ALA A 2 15.04 -13.96 -6.62
N LEU A 3 15.38 -15.06 -5.93
CA LEU A 3 14.46 -15.86 -5.11
C LEU A 3 14.26 -15.32 -3.68
N LEU A 4 15.06 -14.33 -3.26
CA LEU A 4 15.02 -13.71 -1.92
C LEU A 4 14.08 -12.49 -1.82
N GLY A 5 13.32 -12.17 -2.87
CA GLY A 5 12.45 -10.99 -2.92
C GLY A 5 11.01 -11.21 -2.43
N SER A 6 10.54 -12.45 -2.28
CA SER A 6 9.20 -12.71 -1.73
C SER A 6 9.28 -12.79 -0.22
N ASN A 7 8.81 -11.76 0.49
CA ASN A 7 8.71 -11.77 1.95
C ASN A 7 7.61 -12.71 2.50
N GLY A 8 7.00 -13.54 1.65
CA GLY A 8 5.95 -14.50 2.00
C GLY A 8 6.49 -15.78 2.62
N SER A 9 5.86 -16.23 3.71
CA SER A 9 6.31 -17.38 4.49
C SER A 9 6.19 -18.70 3.70
N TRP A 10 5.15 -18.83 2.86
CA TRP A 10 4.90 -19.99 2.03
C TRP A 10 5.84 -20.04 0.83
N SER A 11 6.05 -18.91 0.15
CA SER A 11 6.98 -18.82 -0.98
C SER A 11 8.42 -19.18 -0.57
N HIS A 12 8.85 -18.74 0.61
CA HIS A 12 10.18 -19.08 1.13
C HIS A 12 10.29 -20.57 1.52
N ALA A 13 9.27 -21.14 2.16
CA ALA A 13 9.25 -22.57 2.51
C ALA A 13 9.29 -23.46 1.25
N ALA A 14 8.48 -23.14 0.23
CA ALA A 14 8.44 -23.88 -1.03
C ALA A 14 9.77 -23.82 -1.79
N ALA A 15 10.40 -22.64 -1.85
CA ALA A 15 11.70 -22.48 -2.51
C ALA A 15 12.81 -23.29 -1.81
N ARG A 16 12.81 -23.34 -0.46
CA ARG A 16 13.80 -24.13 0.29
C ARG A 16 13.64 -25.63 0.04
N PHE A 17 12.40 -26.11 -0.03
CA PHE A 17 12.13 -27.52 -0.34
C PHE A 17 12.69 -27.90 -1.71
N ALA A 18 12.37 -27.12 -2.75
CA ALA A 18 12.84 -27.34 -4.12
C ALA A 18 14.37 -27.33 -4.22
N LEU A 19 15.05 -26.39 -3.55
CA LEU A 19 16.51 -26.30 -3.53
C LEU A 19 17.20 -27.43 -2.75
N SER A 20 16.48 -28.13 -1.88
CA SER A 20 16.99 -29.29 -1.14
C SER A 20 16.75 -30.64 -1.84
N GLY A 21 16.03 -30.62 -2.97
CA GLY A 21 15.64 -31.80 -3.74
C GLY A 21 16.50 -32.03 -4.99
N THR A 22 15.90 -32.72 -5.95
CA THR A 22 16.45 -33.01 -7.27
C THR A 22 16.14 -31.90 -8.28
N ASP A 23 16.81 -31.89 -9.44
CA ASP A 23 16.48 -30.97 -10.54
C ASP A 23 15.00 -31.05 -10.96
N SER A 24 14.36 -32.23 -10.81
CA SER A 24 12.93 -32.40 -11.07
C SER A 24 12.05 -31.61 -10.09
N ASP A 25 12.49 -31.48 -8.84
CA ASP A 25 11.77 -30.73 -7.80
C ASP A 25 11.87 -29.21 -8.04
N ILE A 26 12.96 -28.75 -8.65
CA ILE A 26 13.10 -27.36 -9.11
C ILE A 26 12.11 -27.07 -10.23
N HIS A 27 11.94 -27.99 -11.20
CA HIS A 27 10.97 -27.84 -12.28
C HIS A 27 9.52 -27.85 -11.77
N ALA A 28 9.15 -28.79 -10.89
CA ALA A 28 7.84 -28.83 -10.28
C ALA A 28 7.51 -27.54 -9.50
N TRP A 29 8.51 -26.97 -8.82
CA TRP A 29 8.36 -25.72 -8.10
C TRP A 29 8.10 -24.52 -9.01
N ILE A 30 8.83 -24.42 -10.14
CA ILE A 30 8.65 -23.35 -11.13
C ILE A 30 7.25 -23.41 -11.74
N ASP A 31 6.78 -24.62 -12.07
CA ASP A 31 5.56 -24.79 -12.85
C ASP A 31 4.28 -24.68 -12.02
N MET A 32 4.28 -25.11 -10.75
CA MET A 32 3.05 -25.17 -9.95
C MET A 32 3.19 -24.63 -8.52
N ASP A 33 4.20 -25.08 -7.76
CA ASP A 33 4.22 -24.78 -6.32
C ASP A 33 4.42 -23.30 -6.01
N ARG A 34 5.14 -22.57 -6.87
CA ARG A 34 5.32 -21.12 -6.71
C ARG A 34 4.00 -20.36 -6.75
N GLN A 35 3.10 -20.71 -7.68
CA GLN A 35 1.79 -20.03 -7.78
C GLN A 35 0.87 -20.41 -6.62
N LEU A 36 0.96 -21.65 -6.12
CA LEU A 36 0.20 -22.06 -4.95
C LEU A 36 0.69 -21.33 -3.69
N ALA A 37 2.02 -21.26 -3.51
CA ALA A 37 2.64 -20.57 -2.39
C ALA A 37 2.29 -19.07 -2.37
N GLN A 38 2.39 -18.39 -3.51
CA GLN A 38 1.98 -16.98 -3.63
C GLN A 38 0.51 -16.78 -3.24
N ARG A 39 -0.39 -17.65 -3.71
CA ARG A 39 -1.81 -17.55 -3.36
C ARG A 39 -2.06 -17.73 -1.86
N GLN A 40 -1.27 -18.57 -1.19
CA GLN A 40 -1.36 -18.68 0.28
C GLN A 40 -0.85 -17.43 0.97
N ASP A 41 0.29 -16.89 0.54
CA ASP A 41 0.84 -15.63 1.07
C ASP A 41 -0.17 -14.46 0.90
N ASP A 42 -0.85 -14.38 -0.25
CA ASP A 42 -1.87 -13.36 -0.52
C ASP A 42 -3.11 -13.52 0.39
N ARG A 43 -3.53 -14.76 0.64
CA ARG A 43 -4.65 -15.04 1.55
C ARG A 43 -4.28 -14.72 3.00
N GLU A 44 -3.05 -15.02 3.43
CA GLU A 44 -2.59 -14.62 4.77
C GLU A 44 -2.54 -13.11 4.94
N SER A 45 -2.01 -12.40 3.94
CA SER A 45 -1.95 -10.94 3.93
C SER A 45 -3.35 -10.31 3.96
N SER A 46 -4.27 -10.86 3.16
CA SER A 46 -5.68 -10.44 3.17
C SER A 46 -6.36 -10.75 4.51
N LEU A 47 -6.06 -11.88 5.15
CA LEU A 47 -6.60 -12.24 6.46
C LEU A 47 -6.09 -11.30 7.55
N TYR A 48 -4.83 -10.88 7.48
CA TYR A 48 -4.31 -9.86 8.37
C TYR A 48 -5.10 -8.55 8.23
N LEU A 49 -5.31 -8.08 7.00
CA LEU A 49 -6.11 -6.87 6.74
C LEU A 49 -7.58 -7.02 7.16
N ALA A 50 -8.16 -8.20 7.04
CA ALA A 50 -9.50 -8.50 7.55
C ALA A 50 -9.62 -8.34 9.08
N LYS A 51 -8.53 -8.55 9.82
CA LYS A 51 -8.49 -8.47 11.30
C LYS A 51 -8.03 -7.11 11.81
N ALA A 52 -7.09 -6.48 11.12
CA ALA A 52 -6.37 -5.30 11.60
C ALA A 52 -6.65 -4.02 10.78
N GLY A 53 -7.25 -4.15 9.59
CA GLY A 53 -7.57 -3.02 8.72
C GLY A 53 -8.71 -2.16 9.26
N GLY A 54 -8.83 -0.95 8.72
CA GLY A 54 -10.01 -0.10 8.94
C GLY A 54 -11.30 -0.80 8.50
N PRO A 55 -12.48 -0.41 9.01
CA PRO A 55 -13.73 -1.15 8.82
C PRO A 55 -14.03 -1.52 7.36
N ASP A 56 -13.84 -0.59 6.43
CA ASP A 56 -14.10 -0.80 5.00
C ASP A 56 -13.07 -1.74 4.35
N VAL A 57 -11.78 -1.58 4.70
CA VAL A 57 -10.69 -2.47 4.25
C VAL A 57 -10.90 -3.88 4.79
N ALA A 58 -11.27 -4.01 6.07
CA ALA A 58 -11.51 -5.29 6.72
C ALA A 58 -12.71 -6.03 6.10
N LEU A 59 -13.78 -5.31 5.78
CA LEU A 59 -14.93 -5.84 5.07
C LEU A 59 -14.58 -6.29 3.64
N ALA A 60 -13.84 -5.47 2.90
CA ALA A 60 -13.39 -5.81 1.54
C ALA A 60 -12.46 -7.04 1.55
N ALA A 61 -11.52 -7.12 2.49
CA ALA A 61 -10.64 -8.26 2.68
C ALA A 61 -11.43 -9.54 2.99
N SER A 62 -12.43 -9.46 3.88
CA SER A 62 -13.29 -10.59 4.23
C SER A 62 -14.08 -11.10 3.02
N ARG A 63 -14.58 -10.20 2.16
CA ARG A 63 -15.25 -10.55 0.91
C ARG A 63 -14.32 -11.23 -0.09
N ALA A 64 -13.10 -10.72 -0.24
CA ALA A 64 -12.08 -11.33 -1.11
C ALA A 64 -11.73 -12.75 -0.66
N LEU A 65 -11.60 -12.98 0.66
CA LEU A 65 -11.31 -14.29 1.24
C LEU A 65 -12.46 -15.30 1.11
N ALA A 66 -13.71 -14.81 1.13
CA ALA A 66 -14.92 -15.62 0.97
C ALA A 66 -15.20 -16.00 -0.50
N GLY A 67 -14.60 -15.28 -1.45
CA GLY A 67 -14.70 -15.58 -2.88
C GLY A 67 -14.09 -16.93 -3.24
N SER A 68 -14.66 -17.59 -4.25
CA SER A 68 -14.17 -18.86 -4.80
C SER A 68 -13.12 -18.68 -5.90
N ALA A 69 -12.95 -17.45 -6.42
CA ALA A 69 -11.94 -17.15 -7.42
C ALA A 69 -10.54 -17.28 -6.80
N PRO A 70 -9.62 -18.03 -7.43
CA PRO A 70 -8.30 -18.32 -6.86
C PRO A 70 -7.46 -17.06 -6.62
N ASP A 71 -7.68 -16.01 -7.42
CA ASP A 71 -6.89 -14.78 -7.40
C ASP A 71 -7.61 -13.61 -6.69
N ALA A 72 -8.77 -13.84 -6.08
CA ALA A 72 -9.55 -12.78 -5.42
C ALA A 72 -8.75 -12.05 -4.31
N ALA A 73 -7.92 -12.80 -3.57
CA ALA A 73 -7.03 -12.22 -2.57
C ALA A 73 -5.95 -11.34 -3.21
N ALA A 74 -5.35 -11.78 -4.31
CA ALA A 74 -4.34 -11.02 -5.04
C ALA A 74 -4.92 -9.74 -5.67
N GLU A 75 -6.11 -9.81 -6.26
CA GLU A 75 -6.82 -8.65 -6.81
C GLU A 75 -7.17 -7.63 -5.73
N PHE A 76 -7.64 -8.11 -4.57
CA PHE A 76 -7.90 -7.26 -3.42
C PHE A 76 -6.63 -6.55 -2.96
N LEU A 77 -5.53 -7.27 -2.77
CA LEU A 77 -4.25 -6.68 -2.35
C LEU A 77 -3.72 -5.66 -3.37
N SER A 78 -3.91 -5.92 -4.66
CA SER A 78 -3.39 -5.05 -5.72
C SER A 78 -4.17 -3.75 -5.87
N ASN A 79 -5.50 -3.79 -5.78
CA ASN A 79 -6.35 -2.63 -6.06
C ASN A 79 -7.42 -2.41 -4.98
N GLY A 80 -8.03 -3.49 -4.49
CA GLY A 80 -9.15 -3.44 -3.56
C GLY A 80 -8.83 -2.76 -2.23
N VAL A 81 -7.58 -2.85 -1.73
CA VAL A 81 -7.15 -2.15 -0.51
C VAL A 81 -7.26 -0.63 -0.67
N VAL A 82 -6.75 -0.09 -1.79
CA VAL A 82 -6.76 1.35 -2.06
C VAL A 82 -8.19 1.86 -2.20
N GLU A 83 -9.02 1.13 -2.95
CA GLU A 83 -10.44 1.46 -3.13
C GLU A 83 -11.20 1.43 -1.81
N ALA A 84 -11.00 0.39 -1.00
CA ALA A 84 -11.66 0.27 0.30
C ALA A 84 -11.20 1.35 1.30
N ALA A 85 -9.94 1.79 1.23
CA ALA A 85 -9.40 2.85 2.08
C ALA A 85 -9.80 4.27 1.63
N ALA A 86 -10.56 4.44 0.54
CA ALA A 86 -10.84 5.76 -0.03
C ALA A 86 -11.51 6.72 0.96
N MET A 87 -12.50 6.25 1.73
CA MET A 87 -13.19 7.09 2.71
C MET A 87 -12.26 7.50 3.85
N ASP A 88 -11.52 6.54 4.43
CA ASP A 88 -10.53 6.81 5.48
C ASP A 88 -9.47 7.80 5.00
N ASN A 89 -8.99 7.66 3.76
CA ASN A 89 -8.04 8.58 3.15
C ASN A 89 -8.64 9.99 2.97
N ARG A 90 -9.90 10.12 2.53
CA ARG A 90 -10.56 11.45 2.46
C ARG A 90 -10.60 12.12 3.83
N VAL A 91 -10.94 11.37 4.87
CA VAL A 91 -10.98 11.89 6.25
C VAL A 91 -9.59 12.28 6.72
N ALA A 92 -8.55 11.49 6.43
CA ALA A 92 -7.17 11.81 6.75
C ALA A 92 -6.72 13.12 6.08
N ILE A 93 -7.03 13.31 4.80
CA ILE A 93 -6.71 14.53 4.06
C ILE A 93 -7.47 15.74 4.62
N ALA A 94 -8.75 15.57 4.97
CA ALA A 94 -9.53 16.63 5.61
C ALA A 94 -8.93 17.05 6.96
N ARG A 95 -8.39 16.10 7.75
CA ARG A 95 -7.67 16.40 9.00
C ARG A 95 -6.38 17.18 8.75
N VAL A 96 -5.62 16.80 7.70
CA VAL A 96 -4.42 17.55 7.27
C VAL A 96 -4.79 18.99 6.91
N LEU A 97 -5.88 19.22 6.17
CA LEU A 97 -6.34 20.58 5.88
C LEU A 97 -6.81 21.32 7.14
N GLY A 98 -7.44 20.61 8.09
CA GLY A 98 -7.87 21.15 9.37
C GLY A 98 -6.73 21.59 10.29
N SER A 99 -5.50 21.06 10.10
CA SER A 99 -4.32 21.48 10.88
C SER A 99 -3.67 22.77 10.37
N SER A 100 -4.32 23.51 9.46
CA SER A 100 -3.80 24.74 8.85
C SER A 100 -2.40 24.56 8.25
N PRO A 101 -2.24 23.62 7.29
CA PRO A 101 -0.94 23.33 6.72
C PRO A 101 -0.47 24.47 5.80
N GLY A 102 0.80 24.42 5.38
CA GLY A 102 1.34 25.40 4.46
C GLY A 102 0.69 25.36 3.07
N ARG A 103 1.12 26.26 2.19
CA ARG A 103 0.49 26.49 0.88
C ARG A 103 0.66 25.29 -0.05
N ALA A 104 1.83 24.66 -0.05
CA ALA A 104 2.12 23.52 -0.91
C ALA A 104 1.27 22.31 -0.49
N VAL A 105 1.23 21.99 0.80
CA VAL A 105 0.40 20.91 1.35
C VAL A 105 -1.09 21.18 1.09
N THR A 106 -1.55 22.42 1.34
CA THR A 106 -2.95 22.81 1.07
C THR A 106 -3.33 22.60 -0.38
N LYS A 107 -2.46 23.00 -1.32
CA LYS A 107 -2.70 22.82 -2.75
C LYS A 107 -2.77 21.33 -3.11
N ALA A 108 -1.76 20.54 -2.71
CA ALA A 108 -1.69 19.13 -3.05
C ALA A 108 -2.86 18.31 -2.46
N ALA A 109 -3.27 18.62 -1.22
CA ALA A 109 -4.42 18.00 -0.59
C ALA A 109 -5.72 18.29 -1.34
N ASN A 110 -5.94 19.55 -1.74
CA ASN A 110 -7.12 19.94 -2.52
C ASN A 110 -7.12 19.31 -3.92
N ASP A 111 -5.97 19.24 -4.58
CA ASP A 111 -5.85 18.59 -5.89
C ASP A 111 -6.27 17.11 -5.81
N ALA A 112 -5.85 16.40 -4.74
CA ALA A 112 -6.23 15.00 -4.50
C ALA A 112 -7.73 14.83 -4.20
N LEU A 113 -8.30 15.71 -3.37
CA LEU A 113 -9.74 15.71 -3.08
C LEU A 113 -10.57 16.01 -4.33
N ASN A 114 -10.14 16.97 -5.16
CA ASN A 114 -10.81 17.37 -6.39
C ASN A 114 -10.75 16.27 -7.46
N ALA A 115 -9.64 15.53 -7.54
CA ALA A 115 -9.54 14.37 -8.44
C ALA A 115 -10.57 13.28 -8.07
N GLY A 116 -10.94 13.17 -6.78
CA GLY A 116 -12.06 12.36 -6.32
C GLY A 116 -11.88 10.85 -6.41
N THR A 117 -10.70 10.35 -6.80
CA THR A 117 -10.39 8.92 -6.93
C THR A 117 -9.66 8.37 -5.71
N ALA A 118 -9.88 7.11 -5.36
CA ALA A 118 -9.17 6.43 -4.26
C ALA A 118 -7.64 6.50 -4.43
N ARG A 119 -7.19 6.30 -5.68
CA ARG A 119 -5.79 6.42 -6.08
C ARG A 119 -5.20 7.80 -5.77
N ALA A 120 -5.84 8.88 -6.21
CA ALA A 120 -5.32 10.24 -5.98
C ALA A 120 -5.20 10.56 -4.48
N LEU A 121 -6.16 10.09 -3.67
CA LEU A 121 -6.13 10.27 -2.23
C LEU A 121 -4.95 9.49 -1.60
N HIS A 122 -4.75 8.25 -2.04
CA HIS A 122 -3.66 7.40 -1.57
C HIS A 122 -2.29 7.96 -1.97
N GLU A 123 -2.11 8.35 -3.24
CA GLU A 123 -0.87 8.95 -3.77
C GLU A 123 -0.53 10.25 -3.03
N PHE A 124 -1.54 11.06 -2.68
CA PHE A 124 -1.28 12.25 -1.85
C PHE A 124 -0.66 11.87 -0.50
N LEU A 125 -1.29 10.95 0.23
CA LEU A 125 -0.86 10.58 1.58
C LEU A 125 0.50 9.87 1.60
N ASN A 126 0.81 9.04 0.60
CA ASN A 126 2.02 8.23 0.59
C ASN A 126 3.20 8.89 -0.14
N ASP A 127 2.95 9.64 -1.21
CA ASP A 127 4.01 10.12 -2.10
C ASP A 127 4.15 11.65 -2.06
N ARG A 128 3.03 12.38 -2.10
CA ARG A 128 3.05 13.84 -2.31
C ARG A 128 3.14 14.63 -1.01
N TYR A 129 2.58 14.13 0.08
CA TYR A 129 2.48 14.87 1.35
C TYR A 129 3.86 15.29 1.87
N GLY A 130 4.81 14.36 1.93
CA GLY A 130 6.17 14.66 2.41
C GLY A 130 6.91 15.68 1.55
N THR A 131 6.77 15.59 0.22
CA THR A 131 7.38 16.57 -0.70
C THR A 131 6.78 17.96 -0.50
N ALA A 132 5.46 18.06 -0.38
CA ALA A 132 4.78 19.32 -0.15
C ALA A 132 5.15 19.94 1.20
N GLN A 133 5.33 19.11 2.24
CA GLN A 133 5.78 19.59 3.55
C GLN A 133 7.20 20.19 3.48
N GLN A 134 8.11 19.54 2.75
CA GLN A 134 9.47 20.07 2.56
C GLN A 134 9.48 21.41 1.82
N GLU A 135 8.60 21.60 0.83
CA GLU A 135 8.43 22.88 0.15
C GLU A 135 7.96 23.98 1.10
N ASP A 136 6.95 23.68 1.93
CA ASP A 136 6.44 24.62 2.93
C ASP A 136 7.53 25.00 3.96
N ASP A 137 8.30 24.03 4.46
CA ASP A 137 9.40 24.24 5.41
C ASP A 137 10.54 25.08 4.81
N ALA A 138 10.87 24.86 3.53
CA ALA A 138 11.88 25.63 2.82
C ALA A 138 11.47 27.12 2.67
N VAL A 139 10.20 27.37 2.35
CA VAL A 139 9.65 28.74 2.27
C VAL A 139 9.65 29.43 3.63
N ALA A 140 9.26 28.72 4.69
CA ALA A 140 9.30 29.24 6.06
C ALA A 140 10.73 29.62 6.48
N THR A 141 11.71 28.75 6.20
CA THR A 141 13.13 28.97 6.50
C THR A 141 13.69 30.18 5.76
N ALA A 142 13.40 30.30 4.45
CA ALA A 142 13.84 31.44 3.65
C ALA A 142 13.24 32.77 4.15
N THR A 143 11.97 32.74 4.57
CA THR A 143 11.28 33.91 5.13
C THR A 143 11.95 34.37 6.42
N LEU A 144 12.22 33.44 7.35
CA LEU A 144 12.89 33.74 8.62
C LEU A 144 14.28 34.35 8.40
N LEU A 145 15.07 33.80 7.48
CA LEU A 145 16.40 34.33 7.14
C LEU A 145 16.33 35.74 6.55
N ASN A 146 15.30 36.04 5.76
CA ASN A 146 15.11 37.37 5.19
C ASN A 146 14.66 38.40 6.24
N THR A 147 13.77 38.00 7.16
CA THR A 147 13.29 38.88 8.25
C THR A 147 14.29 39.07 9.38
N ALA A 148 15.27 38.18 9.52
CA ALA A 148 16.31 38.24 10.55
C ALA A 148 17.56 39.02 10.11
N ARG A 149 17.61 39.56 8.88
CA ARG A 149 18.70 40.44 8.44
C ARG A 149 18.52 41.85 9.05
N PRO A 150 19.58 42.44 9.66
CA PRO A 150 19.55 43.78 10.26
C PRO A 150 19.47 44.91 9.23
#